data_AF-D5DBG3-F1
#
_entry.id   AF-D5DBG3-F1
#
_cell.length_a   1.000
_cell.length_b   1.000
_cell.length_c   1.000
_cell.angle_alpha   90.00
_cell.angle_beta   90.00
_cell.angle_gamma   90.00
#
_symmetry.space_group_name_H-M   'P 1'
#
loop_
_entity.id
_entity.type
_entity.pdbx_description
1 polymer ?
#
loop_
_entity_poly.entity_id
_entity_poly.type
_entity_poly.pdbx_seq_one_letter_code
_entity_poly.pdbx_strand_id
1 'polypeptide(L)'
;MTIHGLSGYGISFSVSVRRDLRDYYHQCNLDAMEIYNRSLDLLLAKNLYVPAPYFLNPKKQEPIIDLSYALDFVGKQRFLNATEAGNIYFNLRKSMATKALLIAFKQVSKRKDVRKVMETGLDVAHKHIELYSSIMHEENLHTPPLLDNEITTSTHAPFSEKLMTFHAGAMFKVAITYYATAMTTSMRLDIVGHCEACILRDLKVAGRCSEVMIKNGWIEKPPEASDRKQM
;
A
#
# COMPACT_ATOMS: atom_id res chain seq x y z
N MET A 1 -1.24 -9.29 -2.67
CA MET A 1 -2.44 -9.43 -1.83
C MET A 1 -2.19 -10.14 -0.51
N THR A 2 -1.41 -11.23 -0.44
CA THR A 2 -1.13 -12.00 0.80
C THR A 2 -0.68 -11.15 2.00
N ILE A 3 0.23 -10.20 1.78
CA ILE A 3 0.70 -9.27 2.83
C ILE A 3 -0.46 -8.47 3.48
N HIS A 4 -1.49 -8.09 2.72
CA HIS A 4 -2.65 -7.38 3.29
C HIS A 4 -3.46 -8.30 4.22
N GLY A 5 -3.60 -9.57 3.83
CA GLY A 5 -4.25 -10.60 4.65
C GLY A 5 -3.53 -10.82 5.96
N LEU A 6 -2.19 -10.99 5.93
CA LEU A 6 -1.37 -11.18 7.13
C LEU A 6 -1.57 -10.06 8.16
N SER A 7 -1.51 -8.80 7.72
CA SER A 7 -1.72 -7.66 8.62
C SER A 7 -3.16 -7.56 9.11
N GLY A 8 -4.14 -7.67 8.19
CA GLY A 8 -5.55 -7.50 8.51
C GLY A 8 -6.10 -8.58 9.44
N TYR A 9 -5.84 -9.86 9.12
CA TYR A 9 -6.27 -10.98 9.95
C TYR A 9 -5.55 -10.99 11.31
N GLY A 10 -4.29 -10.55 11.38
CA GLY A 10 -3.58 -10.36 12.65
C GLY A 10 -4.29 -9.39 13.60
N ILE A 11 -4.70 -8.22 13.08
CA ILE A 11 -5.49 -7.26 13.87
C ILE A 11 -6.82 -7.86 14.28
N SER A 12 -7.59 -8.42 13.33
CA SER A 12 -8.90 -9.03 13.59
C SER A 12 -8.84 -10.14 14.63
N PHE A 13 -7.79 -10.97 14.61
CA PHE A 13 -7.52 -11.99 15.62
C PHE A 13 -7.32 -11.35 17.00
N SER A 14 -6.46 -10.34 17.10
CA SER A 14 -6.10 -9.70 18.38
C SER A 14 -7.25 -8.98 19.08
N VAL A 15 -8.23 -8.49 18.33
CA VAL A 15 -9.41 -7.78 18.87
C VAL A 15 -10.64 -8.68 19.03
N SER A 16 -10.56 -9.96 18.65
CA SER A 16 -11.67 -10.90 18.76
C SER A 16 -11.72 -11.61 20.12
N VAL A 17 -12.87 -11.53 20.79
CA VAL A 17 -13.09 -12.20 22.10
C VAL A 17 -13.70 -13.60 21.92
N ARG A 18 -14.64 -13.76 21.00
CA ARG A 18 -15.32 -15.05 20.76
C ARG A 18 -14.34 -16.07 20.18
N ARG A 19 -14.42 -17.31 20.68
CA ARG A 19 -13.48 -18.38 20.34
C ARG A 19 -13.54 -18.75 18.85
N ASP A 20 -14.74 -18.90 18.31
CA ASP A 20 -14.97 -19.22 16.90
C ASP A 20 -14.34 -18.19 15.94
N LEU A 21 -14.45 -16.89 16.26
CA LEU A 21 -13.84 -15.83 15.47
C LEU A 21 -12.30 -15.86 15.54
N ARG A 22 -11.74 -16.12 16.72
CA ARG A 22 -10.28 -16.27 16.85
C ARG A 22 -9.77 -17.47 16.07
N ASP A 23 -10.44 -18.61 16.16
CA ASP A 23 -10.05 -19.81 15.41
C ASP A 23 -10.13 -19.57 13.89
N TYR A 24 -11.17 -18.87 13.42
CA TYR A 24 -11.30 -18.46 12.02
C TYR A 24 -10.13 -17.57 11.57
N TYR A 25 -9.85 -16.45 12.27
CA TYR A 25 -8.77 -15.55 11.86
C TYR A 25 -7.38 -16.15 12.05
N HIS A 26 -7.21 -17.08 12.99
CA HIS A 26 -5.99 -17.86 13.12
C HIS A 26 -5.74 -18.69 11.86
N GLN A 27 -6.75 -19.43 11.40
CA GLN A 27 -6.63 -20.21 10.16
C GLN A 27 -6.38 -19.31 8.93
N CYS A 28 -7.10 -18.19 8.81
CA CYS A 28 -6.88 -17.25 7.71
C CYS A 28 -5.43 -16.71 7.67
N ASN A 29 -4.81 -16.49 8.84
CA ASN A 29 -3.41 -16.09 8.91
C ASN A 29 -2.47 -17.21 8.46
N LEU A 30 -2.71 -18.46 8.89
CA LEU A 30 -1.91 -19.61 8.45
C LEU A 30 -1.99 -19.79 6.93
N ASP A 31 -3.19 -19.69 6.35
CA ASP A 31 -3.39 -19.80 4.91
C ASP A 31 -2.69 -18.66 4.16
N ALA A 32 -2.74 -17.43 4.69
CA ALA A 32 -2.04 -16.29 4.10
C ALA A 32 -0.52 -16.43 4.15
N MET A 33 0.04 -16.99 5.23
CA MET A 33 1.46 -17.30 5.37
C MET A 33 1.88 -18.37 4.36
N GLU A 34 1.08 -19.42 4.21
CA GLU A 34 1.35 -20.50 3.26
C GLU A 34 1.36 -20.01 1.81
N ILE A 35 0.36 -19.23 1.41
CA ILE A 35 0.32 -18.66 0.05
C ILE A 35 1.50 -17.69 -0.16
N TYR A 36 1.89 -16.92 0.86
CA TYR A 36 3.05 -16.04 0.77
C TYR A 36 4.34 -16.83 0.51
N ASN A 37 4.60 -17.88 1.30
CA ASN A 37 5.79 -18.73 1.14
C ASN A 37 5.82 -19.36 -0.26
N ARG A 38 4.73 -20.02 -0.67
CA ARG A 38 4.63 -20.63 -2.01
C ARG A 38 4.84 -19.63 -3.15
N SER A 39 4.32 -18.41 -3.01
CA SER A 39 4.49 -17.36 -4.03
C SER A 39 5.95 -16.90 -4.10
N LEU A 40 6.60 -16.71 -2.95
CA LEU A 40 7.98 -16.26 -2.89
C LEU A 40 8.94 -17.35 -3.40
N ASP A 41 8.75 -18.59 -2.99
CA ASP A 41 9.52 -19.74 -3.45
C ASP A 41 9.42 -19.91 -4.97
N LEU A 42 8.22 -19.73 -5.53
CA LEU A 42 8.01 -19.78 -6.98
C LEU A 42 8.75 -18.65 -7.71
N LEU A 43 8.71 -17.42 -7.18
CA LEU A 43 9.42 -16.28 -7.77
C LEU A 43 10.93 -16.48 -7.71
N LEU A 44 11.46 -17.04 -6.61
CA LEU A 44 12.87 -17.37 -6.45
C LEU A 44 13.28 -18.48 -7.42
N ALA A 45 12.53 -19.58 -7.47
CA ALA A 45 12.82 -20.72 -8.36
C ALA A 45 12.79 -20.34 -9.85
N LYS A 46 12.00 -19.31 -10.23
CA LYS A 46 11.92 -18.80 -11.60
C LYS A 46 12.85 -17.62 -11.89
N ASN A 47 13.68 -17.18 -10.93
CA ASN A 47 14.51 -15.97 -11.03
C ASN A 47 13.71 -14.70 -11.39
N LEU A 48 12.46 -14.61 -10.90
CA LEU A 48 11.57 -13.46 -11.08
C LEU A 48 11.52 -12.56 -9.84
N TYR A 49 12.12 -12.99 -8.73
CA TYR A 49 12.23 -12.17 -7.53
C TYR A 49 13.27 -11.05 -7.72
N VAL A 50 12.82 -9.80 -7.58
CA VAL A 50 13.71 -8.63 -7.57
C VAL A 50 14.01 -8.29 -6.11
N PRO A 51 15.28 -8.39 -5.66
CA PRO A 51 15.65 -8.04 -4.29
C PRO A 51 15.53 -6.54 -4.06
N ALA A 52 15.34 -6.14 -2.79
CA ALA A 52 15.50 -4.75 -2.39
C ALA A 52 16.99 -4.35 -2.38
N PRO A 53 17.32 -3.05 -2.38
CA PRO A 53 18.71 -2.61 -2.29
C PRO A 53 19.40 -3.14 -1.04
N TYR A 54 20.66 -3.55 -1.21
CA TYR A 54 21.48 -4.07 -0.13
C TYR A 54 22.18 -2.94 0.61
N PHE A 55 22.18 -3.04 1.94
CA PHE A 55 22.95 -2.16 2.83
C PHE A 55 24.14 -2.93 3.38
N LEU A 56 25.31 -2.28 3.40
CA LEU A 56 26.50 -2.86 4.01
C LEU A 56 26.32 -2.88 5.54
N ASN A 57 26.67 -4.01 6.15
CA ASN A 57 26.70 -4.10 7.61
C ASN A 57 27.81 -3.18 8.15
N PRO A 58 27.49 -2.26 9.08
CA PRO A 58 28.50 -1.40 9.66
C PRO A 58 29.47 -2.25 10.50
N LYS A 59 30.77 -1.97 10.39
CA LYS A 59 31.81 -2.66 11.17
C LYS A 59 31.74 -2.34 12.67
N LYS A 60 31.14 -1.20 13.03
CA LYS A 60 30.97 -0.72 14.39
C LYS A 60 29.63 0.00 14.51
N GLN A 61 28.94 -0.18 15.64
CA GLN A 61 27.71 0.55 15.93
C GLN A 61 28.06 1.92 16.50
N GLU A 62 27.43 2.96 15.97
CA GLU A 62 27.60 4.34 16.40
C GLU A 62 26.27 4.86 16.96
N PRO A 63 26.26 5.49 18.15
CA PRO A 63 25.03 6.05 18.71
C PRO A 63 24.61 7.31 17.94
N ILE A 64 23.30 7.49 17.76
CA ILE A 64 22.73 8.76 17.31
C ILE A 64 22.76 9.71 18.51
N ILE A 65 23.61 10.73 18.45
CA ILE A 65 23.85 11.68 19.56
C ILE A 65 23.33 13.09 19.27
N ASP A 66 22.99 13.38 18.01
CA ASP A 66 22.56 14.70 17.56
C ASP A 66 21.14 14.62 16.97
N LEU A 67 20.31 15.56 17.40
CA LEU A 67 18.94 15.72 16.93
C LEU A 67 18.88 16.15 15.45
N SER A 68 19.96 16.74 14.92
CA SER A 68 20.14 17.03 13.48
C SER A 68 19.94 15.80 12.60
N TYR A 69 20.26 14.59 13.11
CA TYR A 69 19.98 13.32 12.44
C TYR A 69 18.50 13.15 12.03
N ALA A 70 17.59 13.75 12.79
CA ALA A 70 16.15 13.73 12.53
C ALA A 70 15.62 15.07 11.98
N LEU A 71 16.10 16.20 12.52
CA LEU A 71 15.48 17.51 12.32
C LEU A 71 16.13 18.37 11.23
N ASP A 72 17.20 17.94 10.55
CA ASP A 72 17.87 18.81 9.57
C ASP A 72 16.95 19.29 8.42
N PHE A 73 16.50 20.54 8.54
CA PHE A 73 15.63 21.25 7.61
C PHE A 73 16.40 22.15 6.62
N VAL A 74 17.68 22.45 6.90
CA VAL A 74 18.52 23.35 6.11
C VAL A 74 19.87 22.68 5.84
N GLY A 75 20.09 22.24 4.61
CA GLY A 75 21.35 21.64 4.16
C GLY A 75 21.18 20.35 3.36
N LYS A 76 22.27 19.59 3.18
CA LYS A 76 22.21 18.23 2.62
C LYS A 76 21.71 17.30 3.72
N GLN A 77 20.56 16.66 3.48
CA GLN A 77 20.08 15.62 4.36
C GLN A 77 21.04 14.44 4.40
N ARG A 78 21.09 13.75 5.54
CA ARG A 78 21.81 12.48 5.64
C ARG A 78 21.22 11.44 4.68
N PHE A 79 22.05 10.47 4.31
CA PHE A 79 21.59 9.31 3.55
C PHE A 79 20.48 8.54 4.28
N LEU A 80 19.66 7.82 3.52
CA LEU A 80 18.62 6.94 4.06
C LEU A 80 19.26 5.83 4.91
N ASN A 81 18.64 5.55 6.06
CA ASN A 81 18.94 4.32 6.77
C ASN A 81 18.17 3.13 6.16
N ALA A 82 18.55 1.91 6.53
CA ALA A 82 17.95 0.69 5.97
C ALA A 82 16.43 0.60 6.21
N THR A 83 15.92 1.12 7.33
CA THR A 83 14.49 1.13 7.64
C THR A 83 13.74 2.07 6.70
N GLU A 84 14.24 3.30 6.51
CA GLU A 84 13.65 4.30 5.63
C GLU A 84 13.65 3.84 4.18
N ALA A 85 14.81 3.36 3.68
CA ALA A 85 14.92 2.84 2.32
C ALA A 85 14.06 1.59 2.11
N GLY A 86 13.97 0.70 3.10
CA GLY A 86 13.10 -0.49 3.07
C GLY A 86 11.64 -0.11 2.94
N ASN A 87 11.18 0.87 3.73
CA ASN A 87 9.81 1.39 3.66
C ASN A 87 9.52 2.09 2.33
N ILE A 88 10.44 2.92 1.83
CA ILE A 88 10.32 3.60 0.53
C ILE A 88 10.20 2.58 -0.60
N TYR A 89 11.11 1.59 -0.64
CA TYR A 89 11.08 0.53 -1.64
C TYR A 89 9.79 -0.30 -1.57
N PHE A 90 9.34 -0.63 -0.37
CA PHE A 90 8.06 -1.33 -0.15
C PHE A 90 6.88 -0.52 -0.69
N ASN A 91 6.79 0.76 -0.32
CA ASN A 91 5.74 1.67 -0.74
C ASN A 91 5.73 1.85 -2.27
N LEU A 92 6.90 2.01 -2.89
CA LEU A 92 7.06 2.09 -4.34
C LEU A 92 6.50 0.84 -5.04
N ARG A 93 6.84 -0.36 -4.56
CA ARG A 93 6.27 -1.62 -5.11
C ARG A 93 4.76 -1.68 -4.97
N LYS A 94 4.19 -1.19 -3.87
CA LYS A 94 2.73 -1.15 -3.67
C LYS A 94 2.07 -0.18 -4.63
N SER A 95 2.64 1.01 -4.84
CA SER A 95 2.11 1.98 -5.81
C SER A 95 2.16 1.44 -7.24
N MET A 96 3.22 0.73 -7.63
CA MET A 96 3.31 0.06 -8.93
C MET A 96 2.25 -1.04 -9.12
N ALA A 97 2.00 -1.85 -8.09
CA ALA A 97 0.94 -2.86 -8.12
C ALA A 97 -0.46 -2.22 -8.25
N THR A 98 -0.70 -1.13 -7.51
CA THR A 98 -1.94 -0.35 -7.62
C THR A 98 -2.10 0.22 -9.02
N LYS A 99 -1.06 0.83 -9.60
CA LYS A 99 -1.09 1.34 -10.99
C LYS A 99 -1.53 0.25 -11.97
N ALA A 100 -0.85 -0.91 -11.96
CA ALA A 100 -1.16 -1.99 -12.91
C ALA A 100 -2.61 -2.48 -12.77
N LEU A 101 -3.09 -2.64 -11.54
CA LEU A 101 -4.46 -3.02 -11.26
C LEU A 101 -5.48 -2.00 -11.80
N LEU A 102 -5.23 -0.71 -11.59
CA LEU A 102 -6.12 0.36 -12.05
C LEU A 102 -6.18 0.45 -13.57
N ILE A 103 -5.06 0.23 -14.28
CA ILE A 103 -5.05 0.15 -15.75
C ILE A 103 -5.92 -1.02 -16.19
N ALA A 104 -5.72 -2.22 -15.61
CA ALA A 104 -6.48 -3.42 -15.95
C ALA A 104 -7.99 -3.25 -15.70
N PHE A 105 -8.38 -2.68 -14.56
CA PHE A 105 -9.79 -2.42 -14.26
C PHE A 105 -10.40 -1.33 -15.14
N LYS A 106 -9.65 -0.26 -15.43
CA LYS A 106 -10.09 0.79 -16.35
C LYS A 106 -10.35 0.23 -17.76
N GLN A 107 -9.50 -0.68 -18.23
CA GLN A 107 -9.60 -1.30 -19.56
C GLN A 107 -10.91 -2.07 -19.76
N VAL A 108 -11.37 -2.79 -18.73
CA VAL A 108 -12.55 -3.67 -18.81
C VAL A 108 -13.84 -3.04 -18.30
N SER A 109 -13.74 -1.93 -17.55
CA SER A 109 -14.89 -1.19 -17.01
C SER A 109 -15.68 -0.52 -18.13
N LYS A 110 -17.00 -0.74 -18.15
CA LYS A 110 -17.91 -0.10 -19.12
C LYS A 110 -18.50 1.20 -18.58
N ARG A 111 -18.56 1.35 -17.25
CA ARG A 111 -19.17 2.52 -16.63
C ARG A 111 -18.23 3.72 -16.59
N LYS A 112 -18.74 4.90 -16.94
CA LYS A 112 -17.97 6.16 -16.98
C LYS A 112 -17.52 6.62 -15.59
N ASP A 113 -18.37 6.45 -14.57
CA ASP A 113 -18.07 6.82 -13.18
C ASP A 113 -16.93 5.98 -12.60
N VAL A 114 -16.97 4.66 -12.82
CA VAL A 114 -15.89 3.74 -12.42
C VAL A 114 -14.58 4.08 -13.15
N ARG A 115 -14.62 4.23 -14.48
CA ARG A 115 -13.42 4.62 -15.26
C ARG A 115 -12.79 5.92 -14.76
N LYS A 116 -13.59 6.93 -14.44
CA LYS A 116 -13.11 8.23 -13.93
C LYS A 116 -12.40 8.09 -12.57
N VAL A 117 -12.89 7.22 -11.70
CA VAL A 117 -12.23 6.91 -10.43
C VAL A 117 -10.89 6.20 -10.68
N MET A 118 -10.84 5.24 -11.60
CA MET A 118 -9.58 4.56 -11.96
C MET A 118 -8.57 5.54 -12.55
N GLU A 119 -8.99 6.47 -13.41
CA GLU A 119 -8.15 7.55 -13.95
C GLU A 119 -7.59 8.45 -12.86
N THR A 120 -8.44 8.91 -11.94
CA THR A 120 -8.00 9.73 -10.81
C THR A 120 -6.99 8.97 -9.93
N GLY A 121 -7.22 7.67 -9.71
CA GLY A 121 -6.31 6.82 -8.98
C GLY A 121 -4.97 6.62 -9.70
N LEU A 122 -4.97 6.49 -11.03
CA LEU A 122 -3.75 6.38 -11.82
C LEU A 122 -2.87 7.63 -11.70
N ASP A 123 -3.46 8.82 -11.76
CA ASP A 123 -2.72 10.07 -11.58
C ASP A 123 -2.04 10.15 -10.20
N VAL A 124 -2.70 9.66 -9.15
CA VAL A 124 -2.14 9.59 -7.80
C VAL A 124 -1.05 8.53 -7.71
N ALA A 125 -1.28 7.34 -8.27
CA ALA A 125 -0.29 6.27 -8.28
C ALA A 125 0.99 6.68 -9.02
N HIS A 126 0.89 7.39 -10.15
CA HIS A 126 2.04 7.95 -10.85
C HIS A 126 2.82 8.93 -9.99
N LYS A 127 2.16 9.88 -9.33
CA LYS A 127 2.83 10.83 -8.41
C LYS A 127 3.58 10.12 -7.28
N HIS A 128 3.02 9.01 -6.76
CA HIS A 128 3.68 8.24 -5.71
C HIS A 128 4.88 7.47 -6.24
N ILE A 129 4.75 6.85 -7.42
CA ILE A 129 5.86 6.16 -8.08
C ILE A 129 6.99 7.13 -8.38
N GLU A 130 6.70 8.29 -8.96
CA GLU A 130 7.69 9.34 -9.25
C GLU A 130 8.40 9.79 -7.98
N LEU A 131 7.65 10.15 -6.94
CA LEU A 131 8.19 10.60 -5.66
C LEU A 131 9.16 9.59 -5.05
N TYR A 132 8.72 8.34 -4.85
CA TYR A 132 9.56 7.33 -4.22
C TYR A 132 10.71 6.87 -5.12
N SER A 133 10.55 6.91 -6.45
CA SER A 133 11.66 6.61 -7.37
C SER A 133 12.74 7.70 -7.30
N SER A 134 12.37 8.98 -7.25
CA SER A 134 13.32 10.08 -7.11
C SER A 134 14.13 9.96 -5.84
N ILE A 135 13.49 9.70 -4.69
CA ILE A 135 14.18 9.52 -3.41
C ILE A 135 15.20 8.38 -3.48
N MET A 136 14.85 7.25 -4.12
CA MET A 136 15.77 6.12 -4.29
C MET A 136 16.95 6.48 -5.20
N HIS A 137 16.70 7.18 -6.30
CA HIS A 137 17.73 7.57 -7.25
C HIS A 137 18.70 8.61 -6.68
N GLU A 138 18.23 9.56 -5.87
CA GLU A 138 19.08 10.54 -5.16
C GLU A 138 20.13 9.85 -4.27
N GLU A 139 19.79 8.67 -3.75
CA GLU A 139 20.62 7.86 -2.87
C GLU A 139 21.42 6.78 -3.63
N ASN A 140 21.40 6.82 -4.97
CA ASN A 140 21.99 5.81 -5.87
C ASN A 140 21.48 4.38 -5.62
N LEU A 141 20.23 4.24 -5.16
CA LEU A 141 19.57 2.96 -4.95
C LEU A 141 18.71 2.60 -6.18
N HIS A 142 18.70 1.32 -6.55
CA HIS A 142 17.90 0.86 -7.67
C HIS A 142 16.40 0.80 -7.31
N THR A 143 15.55 1.00 -8.30
CA THR A 143 14.09 0.86 -8.19
C THR A 143 13.63 -0.53 -8.67
N PRO A 144 12.46 -1.03 -8.22
CA PRO A 144 11.86 -2.23 -8.78
C PRO A 144 11.34 -1.97 -10.21
N PRO A 145 11.27 -2.99 -11.09
CA PRO A 145 10.67 -2.82 -12.41
C PRO A 145 9.16 -2.55 -12.31
N LEU A 146 8.63 -1.78 -13.26
CA LEU A 146 7.20 -1.57 -13.43
C LEU A 146 6.50 -2.87 -13.85
N LEU A 147 5.21 -2.99 -13.50
CA LEU A 147 4.36 -4.14 -13.84
C LEU A 147 3.53 -3.91 -15.11
N ASP A 148 3.87 -2.91 -15.91
CA ASP A 148 3.10 -2.52 -17.10
C ASP A 148 3.05 -3.66 -18.13
N ASN A 149 4.12 -4.46 -18.22
CA ASN A 149 4.21 -5.62 -19.13
C ASN A 149 3.33 -6.81 -18.70
N GLU A 150 2.87 -6.84 -17.46
CA GLU A 150 2.00 -7.90 -16.94
C GLU A 150 0.51 -7.65 -17.28
N ILE A 151 0.20 -6.49 -17.85
CA ILE A 151 -1.16 -6.10 -18.22
C ILE A 151 -1.49 -6.69 -19.59
N THR A 152 -2.45 -7.61 -19.63
CA THR A 152 -2.89 -8.26 -20.87
C THR A 152 -3.85 -7.39 -21.68
N THR A 153 -4.05 -7.73 -22.96
CA THR A 153 -5.01 -7.07 -23.86
C THR A 153 -6.46 -7.53 -23.66
N SER A 154 -6.76 -8.32 -22.63
CA SER A 154 -8.11 -8.84 -22.39
C SER A 154 -9.12 -7.72 -22.12
N THR A 155 -10.21 -7.70 -22.88
CA THR A 155 -11.35 -6.79 -22.68
C THR A 155 -12.49 -7.42 -21.88
N HIS A 156 -12.32 -8.67 -21.45
CA HIS A 156 -13.31 -9.38 -20.64
C HIS A 156 -13.08 -9.06 -19.16
N ALA A 157 -14.08 -8.47 -18.51
CA ALA A 157 -14.00 -8.11 -17.11
C ALA A 157 -13.90 -9.37 -16.22
N PRO A 158 -12.84 -9.52 -15.39
CA PRO A 158 -12.70 -10.66 -14.50
C PRO A 158 -13.64 -10.57 -13.29
N PHE A 159 -14.10 -9.36 -12.96
CA PHE A 159 -14.93 -9.06 -11.79
C PHE A 159 -16.02 -8.05 -12.12
N SER A 160 -17.02 -7.94 -11.24
CA SER A 160 -18.07 -6.93 -11.36
C SER A 160 -17.53 -5.52 -11.10
N GLU A 161 -18.21 -4.51 -11.64
CA GLU A 161 -17.93 -3.09 -11.37
C GLU A 161 -17.95 -2.76 -9.87
N LYS A 162 -18.84 -3.42 -9.09
CA LYS A 162 -18.88 -3.34 -7.62
C LYS A 162 -17.55 -3.80 -7.01
N LEU A 163 -17.09 -4.99 -7.37
CA LEU A 163 -15.88 -5.58 -6.79
C LEU A 163 -14.61 -4.84 -7.26
N MET A 164 -14.52 -4.45 -8.53
CA MET A 164 -13.39 -3.68 -9.04
C MET A 164 -13.28 -2.31 -8.35
N THR A 165 -14.39 -1.59 -8.20
CA THR A 165 -14.42 -0.28 -7.51
C THR A 165 -14.05 -0.41 -6.04
N PHE A 166 -14.61 -1.42 -5.35
CA PHE A 166 -14.26 -1.72 -3.96
C PHE A 166 -12.77 -2.00 -3.82
N HIS A 167 -12.23 -2.85 -4.69
CA HIS A 167 -10.83 -3.27 -4.61
C HIS A 167 -9.87 -2.12 -4.93
N ALA A 168 -10.18 -1.28 -5.92
CA ALA A 168 -9.43 -0.05 -6.18
C ALA A 168 -9.40 0.86 -4.95
N GLY A 169 -10.56 1.13 -4.32
CA GLY A 169 -10.62 1.91 -3.09
C GLY A 169 -9.87 1.26 -1.92
N ALA A 170 -9.92 -0.06 -1.79
CA ALA A 170 -9.21 -0.81 -0.77
C ALA A 170 -7.68 -0.68 -0.91
N MET A 171 -7.14 -0.68 -2.13
CA MET A 171 -5.71 -0.50 -2.37
C MET A 171 -5.19 0.83 -1.81
N PHE A 172 -5.92 1.93 -2.03
CA PHE A 172 -5.57 3.24 -1.48
C PHE A 172 -5.76 3.29 0.05
N LYS A 173 -6.85 2.72 0.58
CA LYS A 173 -7.07 2.68 2.03
C LYS A 173 -6.00 1.87 2.77
N VAL A 174 -5.57 0.75 2.21
CA VAL A 174 -4.50 -0.07 2.81
C VAL A 174 -3.14 0.60 2.64
N ALA A 175 -2.88 1.31 1.53
CA ALA A 175 -1.64 2.06 1.36
C ALA A 175 -1.43 3.14 2.43
N ILE A 176 -2.50 3.79 2.92
CA ILE A 176 -2.43 4.73 4.05
C ILE A 176 -1.73 4.12 5.27
N THR A 177 -1.96 2.84 5.58
CA THR A 177 -1.32 2.21 6.76
C THR A 177 0.19 2.04 6.57
N TYR A 178 0.64 1.82 5.33
CA TYR A 178 2.06 1.69 5.01
C TYR A 178 2.78 3.03 4.98
N TYR A 179 2.15 4.07 4.45
CA TYR A 179 2.68 5.43 4.55
C TYR A 179 2.72 5.90 6.01
N ALA A 180 1.70 5.58 6.81
CA ALA A 180 1.72 5.87 8.24
C ALA A 180 2.84 5.12 8.97
N THR A 181 3.09 3.85 8.62
CA THR A 181 4.21 3.08 9.18
C THR A 181 5.56 3.67 8.79
N ALA A 182 5.73 4.07 7.52
CA ALA A 182 6.94 4.74 7.06
C ALA A 182 7.15 6.08 7.76
N MET A 183 6.08 6.85 7.95
CA MET A 183 6.06 8.11 8.67
C MET A 183 6.48 7.96 10.14
N THR A 184 5.96 6.95 10.85
CA THR A 184 6.24 6.78 12.29
C THR A 184 7.60 6.13 12.57
N THR A 185 8.17 5.42 11.60
CA THR A 185 9.48 4.76 11.74
C THR A 185 10.64 5.53 11.10
N SER A 186 10.34 6.57 10.31
CA SER A 186 11.34 7.47 9.75
C SER A 186 11.77 8.51 10.78
N MET A 187 13.07 8.79 10.83
CA MET A 187 13.58 9.92 11.61
C MET A 187 13.72 11.17 10.74
N ARG A 188 13.83 11.01 9.42
CA ARG A 188 13.90 12.09 8.42
C ARG A 188 12.54 12.78 8.23
N LEU A 189 12.45 14.08 8.55
CA LEU A 189 11.21 14.87 8.47
C LEU A 189 10.66 15.08 7.06
N ASP A 190 11.50 15.15 6.03
CA ASP A 190 11.07 15.22 4.63
C ASP A 190 10.28 13.97 4.24
N ILE A 191 10.75 12.78 4.65
CA ILE A 191 10.05 11.51 4.42
C ILE A 191 8.70 11.51 5.13
N VAL A 192 8.62 12.04 6.35
CA VAL A 192 7.36 12.21 7.09
C VAL A 192 6.38 13.07 6.27
N GLY A 193 6.82 14.25 5.81
CA GLY A 193 5.99 15.14 5.00
C GLY A 193 5.56 14.53 3.65
N HIS A 194 6.45 13.77 3.00
CA HIS A 194 6.13 13.02 1.79
C HIS A 194 5.05 11.94 2.04
N CYS A 195 5.18 11.19 3.15
CA CYS A 195 4.19 10.20 3.53
C CYS A 195 2.83 10.83 3.85
N GLU A 196 2.81 11.96 4.56
CA GLU A 196 1.57 12.71 4.83
C GLU A 196 0.88 13.16 3.55
N ALA A 197 1.64 13.73 2.60
CA ALA A 197 1.10 14.14 1.31
C ALA A 197 0.52 12.95 0.52
N CYS A 198 1.17 11.78 0.58
CA CYS A 198 0.64 10.54 0.00
C CYS A 198 -0.66 10.08 0.66
N ILE A 199 -0.74 10.12 1.99
CA ILE A 199 -1.96 9.78 2.75
C ILE A 199 -3.14 10.66 2.33
N LEU A 200 -2.94 11.98 2.23
CA LEU A 200 -4.00 12.91 1.84
C LEU A 200 -4.51 12.65 0.41
N ARG A 201 -3.62 12.33 -0.53
CA ARG A 201 -4.00 11.98 -1.90
C ARG A 201 -4.80 10.67 -1.94
N ASP A 202 -4.38 9.66 -1.18
CA ASP A 202 -5.06 8.36 -1.11
C ASP A 202 -6.45 8.47 -0.48
N LEU A 203 -6.59 9.26 0.60
CA LEU A 203 -7.89 9.56 1.20
C LEU A 203 -8.85 10.17 0.18
N LYS A 204 -8.37 11.10 -0.65
CA LYS A 204 -9.17 11.72 -1.72
C LYS A 204 -9.66 10.68 -2.73
N VAL A 205 -8.80 9.76 -3.19
CA VAL A 205 -9.20 8.71 -4.14
C VAL A 205 -10.17 7.72 -3.49
N ALA A 206 -9.88 7.26 -2.28
CA ALA A 206 -10.75 6.37 -1.53
C ALA A 206 -12.15 6.98 -1.28
N GLY A 207 -12.23 8.29 -1.04
CA GLY A 207 -13.48 9.04 -0.95
C GLY A 207 -14.27 9.00 -2.26
N ARG A 208 -13.60 9.15 -3.41
CA ARG A 208 -14.24 9.04 -4.74
C ARG A 208 -14.73 7.62 -5.05
N CYS A 209 -13.96 6.59 -4.70
CA CYS A 209 -14.44 5.22 -4.77
C CYS A 209 -15.71 5.03 -3.94
N SER A 210 -15.71 5.53 -2.70
CA SER A 210 -16.84 5.44 -1.79
C SER A 210 -18.07 6.17 -2.33
N GLU A 211 -17.89 7.35 -2.94
CA GLU A 211 -18.96 8.12 -3.60
C GLU A 211 -19.62 7.30 -4.71
N VAL A 212 -18.83 6.65 -5.59
CA VAL A 212 -19.35 5.79 -6.65
C VAL A 212 -20.07 4.57 -6.07
N MET A 213 -19.50 3.93 -5.04
CA MET A 213 -20.12 2.78 -4.40
C MET A 213 -21.46 3.14 -3.75
N ILE A 214 -21.55 4.27 -3.04
CA ILE A 214 -22.79 4.74 -2.40
C ILE A 214 -23.86 5.05 -3.47
N LYS A 215 -23.51 5.80 -4.51
CA LYS A 215 -24.47 6.16 -5.59
C LYS A 215 -25.06 4.94 -6.30
N ASN A 216 -24.34 3.83 -6.32
CA ASN A 216 -24.78 2.60 -6.96
C ASN A 216 -25.34 1.54 -5.99
N GLY A 217 -25.50 1.87 -4.70
CA GLY A 217 -25.99 0.91 -3.70
C GLY A 217 -25.06 -0.29 -3.49
N TRP A 218 -23.74 -0.09 -3.66
CA TRP A 218 -22.74 -1.16 -3.59
C TRP A 218 -22.09 -1.32 -2.22
N ILE A 219 -22.48 -0.52 -1.23
CA ILE A 219 -21.94 -0.60 0.12
C ILE A 219 -23.08 -0.83 1.11
N GLU A 220 -22.91 -1.83 1.97
CA GLU A 220 -23.84 -2.08 3.06
C GLU A 220 -23.55 -1.13 4.24
N LYS A 221 -24.61 -0.72 4.94
CA LYS A 221 -24.49 0.11 6.14
C LYS A 221 -23.98 -0.76 7.31
N PRO A 222 -22.86 -0.41 7.97
CA PRO A 222 -22.40 -1.15 9.14
C PRO A 222 -23.31 -0.91 10.35
N PRO A 223 -23.27 -1.78 11.38
CA PRO A 223 -23.95 -1.53 12.65
C PRO A 223 -23.53 -0.17 13.25
N GLU A 224 -24.51 0.60 13.71
CA GLU A 224 -24.29 1.91 14.34
C GLU A 224 -24.39 1.81 15.86
N ALA A 225 -23.70 2.71 16.56
CA ALA A 225 -23.91 2.90 17.99
C ALA A 225 -25.32 3.45 18.24
N SER A 226 -25.99 2.98 19.30
CA SER A 226 -27.30 3.52 19.69
C SER A 226 -27.20 5.01 20.05
N ASP A 227 -28.17 5.80 19.58
CA ASP A 227 -28.28 7.21 19.97
C ASP A 227 -28.74 7.32 21.44
N ARG A 228 -27.78 7.45 22.35
CA ARG A 228 -28.02 7.58 23.79
C ARG A 228 -28.63 8.94 24.18
N LYS A 229 -28.78 9.89 23.25
CA LYS A 229 -29.48 11.17 23.50
C LYS A 229 -30.98 11.11 23.21
N GLN A 230 -31.43 10.07 22.52
CA GLN A 230 -32.85 9.80 22.24
C GLN A 230 -33.43 8.67 23.09
N MET A 231 -32.71 8.21 24.12
CA MET A 231 -33.19 7.32 25.19
C MET A 231 -33.49 8.13 26.44
#